data_AF-A0A7N5KA85-F1
#
_entry.id   AF-A0A7N5KA85-F1
#
_cell.length_a   1.000
_cell.length_b   1.000
_cell.length_c   1.000
_cell.angle_alpha   90.00
_cell.angle_beta   90.00
_cell.angle_gamma   90.00
#
_symmetry.space_group_name_H-M   'P 1'
#
loop_
_entity.id
_entity.type
_entity.pdbx_description
1 polymer ?
#
loop_
_entity_poly.entity_id
_entity_poly.type
_entity_poly.pdbx_seq_one_letter_code
_entity_poly.pdbx_strand_id
1 'polypeptide(L)' 'MKKQFNRMKQLANQTVGRAEKTEVLSEDLLQIERRLDTVRSMCHHSHKRLMACFQGQHGTDTERRYVKNGNNLLAY' A
#
# COMPACT_ATOMS: atom_id res chain seq x y z
N MET A 1 -4.58 -36.46 -3.61
CA MET A 1 -3.24 -35.88 -3.88
C MET A 1 -3.12 -34.39 -3.57
N LYS A 2 -3.94 -33.50 -4.16
CA LYS A 2 -3.83 -32.04 -3.97
C LYS A 2 -3.88 -31.56 -2.51
N LYS A 3 -4.71 -32.18 -1.66
CA LYS A 3 -4.81 -31.82 -0.23
C LYS A 3 -3.52 -32.07 0.55
N GLN A 4 -2.83 -33.19 0.29
CA GLN A 4 -1.54 -33.51 0.92
C GLN A 4 -0.43 -32.59 0.41
N PHE A 5 -0.44 -32.26 -0.88
CA PHE A 5 0.50 -31.30 -1.47
C PHE A 5 0.33 -29.88 -0.89
N ASN A 6 -0.91 -29.41 -0.77
CA ASN A 6 -1.19 -28.10 -0.16
C ASN A 6 -0.80 -28.05 1.32
N ARG A 7 -1.01 -29.15 2.05
CA ARG A 7 -0.57 -29.29 3.44
C ARG A 7 0.96 -29.25 3.56
N MET A 8 1.66 -29.93 2.67
CA MET A 8 3.12 -29.90 2.60
C MET A 8 3.65 -28.48 2.27
N LYS A 9 2.99 -27.78 1.34
CA LYS A 9 3.31 -26.38 1.02
C LYS A 9 3.07 -25.44 2.21
N GLN A 10 1.98 -25.62 2.95
CA GLN A 10 1.67 -24.82 4.13
C GLN A 10 2.69 -25.05 5.26
N LEU A 11 3.09 -26.30 5.50
CA LEU A 11 4.12 -26.64 6.48
C LEU A 11 5.49 -26.09 6.07
N ALA A 12 5.86 -26.17 4.80
CA ALA A 12 7.10 -25.58 4.30
C ALA A 12 7.08 -24.05 4.43
N ASN A 13 5.98 -23.37 4.12
CA ASN A 13 5.87 -21.93 4.32
C ASN A 13 5.93 -21.54 5.81
N GLN A 14 5.45 -22.40 6.71
CA GLN A 14 5.47 -22.18 8.15
C GLN A 14 6.86 -22.42 8.78
N THR A 15 7.62 -23.39 8.25
CA THR A 15 8.95 -23.76 8.76
C THR A 15 10.08 -23.01 8.06
N VAL A 16 10.02 -22.89 6.74
CA VAL A 16 11.07 -22.31 5.90
C VAL A 16 10.94 -20.79 5.79
N GLY A 17 9.70 -20.26 5.79
CA GLY A 17 9.45 -18.81 5.94
C GLY A 17 9.78 -18.25 7.33
N ARG A 18 10.04 -19.15 8.30
CA ARG A 18 10.62 -18.82 9.61
C ARG A 18 12.14 -19.01 9.66
N ALA A 19 12.76 -19.72 8.71
CA ALA A 19 14.18 -20.04 8.77
C ALA A 19 15.09 -18.87 8.36
N GLU A 20 14.56 -17.84 7.69
CA GLU A 20 15.22 -16.52 7.62
C GLU A 20 15.03 -15.72 8.93
N LYS A 21 14.31 -16.27 9.92
CA LYS A 21 13.87 -15.60 11.14
C LYS A 21 14.01 -16.51 12.39
N THR A 22 15.09 -17.31 12.45
CA THR A 22 15.45 -18.09 13.65
C THR A 22 16.50 -17.43 14.53
N GLU A 23 16.66 -16.12 14.42
CA GLU A 23 16.98 -15.33 15.60
C GLU A 23 15.68 -14.61 15.94
N VAL A 24 15.08 -14.94 17.09
CA VAL A 24 14.14 -14.02 17.71
C VAL A 24 14.88 -12.70 17.75
N LEU A 25 14.48 -11.74 16.92
CA LEU A 25 15.10 -10.42 16.88
C LEU A 25 15.19 -9.95 18.33
N SER A 26 16.36 -9.48 18.74
CA SER A 26 16.49 -8.86 20.06
C SER A 26 15.42 -7.79 20.19
N GLU A 27 14.98 -7.50 21.42
CA GLU A 27 13.97 -6.46 21.66
C GLU A 27 14.38 -5.13 21.00
N ASP A 28 15.69 -4.84 20.95
CA ASP A 28 16.26 -3.69 20.27
C ASP A 28 16.00 -3.69 18.76
N LEU A 29 16.23 -4.83 18.08
CA LEU A 29 15.96 -4.96 16.64
C LEU A 29 14.47 -4.84 16.34
N LEU A 30 13.61 -5.44 17.18
CA LEU A 30 12.16 -5.31 17.04
C LEU A 30 11.70 -3.86 17.27
N GLN A 31 12.32 -3.16 18.22
CA GLN A 31 12.08 -1.75 18.45
C GLN A 31 12.53 -0.88 17.26
N ILE A 32 13.68 -1.19 16.66
CA ILE A 32 14.16 -0.52 15.45
C ILE A 32 13.18 -0.74 14.30
N GLU A 33 12.71 -1.97 14.05
CA GLU A 33 11.70 -2.25 13.01
C GLU A 33 10.43 -1.41 13.20
N ARG A 34 9.88 -1.36 14.42
CA ARG A 34 8.70 -0.53 14.74
C ARG A 34 8.95 0.97 14.48
N ARG A 35 10.15 1.46 14.81
CA ARG A 35 10.54 2.84 14.52
C ARG A 35 10.65 3.09 13.02
N LEU A 36 11.21 2.15 12.26
CA LEU A 36 11.32 2.24 10.80
C LEU A 36 9.94 2.27 10.12
N ASP A 37 8.98 1.47 10.59
CA ASP A 37 7.61 1.52 10.07
C ASP A 37 6.94 2.87 10.36
N THR A 38 7.19 3.45 11.54
CA THR A 38 6.73 4.80 11.88
C THR A 38 7.34 5.86 10.96
N VAL A 39 8.66 5.80 10.75
CA VAL A 39 9.37 6.72 9.84
C VAL A 39 8.84 6.59 8.42
N ARG A 40 8.66 5.36 7.91
CA ARG A 40 8.08 5.12 6.57
C ARG A 40 6.70 5.78 6.45
N SER A 41 5.85 5.63 7.47
CA SER A 41 4.54 6.29 7.50
C SER A 41 4.67 7.81 7.49
N MET A 42 5.55 8.39 8.31
CA MET A 42 5.76 9.84 8.36
C MET A 42 6.27 10.40 7.03
N CYS A 43 7.20 9.71 6.37
CA CYS A 43 7.67 10.07 5.03
C CYS A 43 6.53 10.04 4.01
N HIS A 44 5.70 8.99 4.03
CA HIS A 44 4.54 8.88 3.13
C HIS A 44 3.53 10.00 3.36
N HIS A 45 3.18 10.29 4.61
CA HIS A 45 2.24 11.37 4.96
C HIS A 45 2.80 12.74 4.58
N SER A 46 4.07 13.00 4.89
CA SER A 46 4.75 14.25 4.53
C SER A 46 4.80 14.43 3.02
N HIS A 47 5.16 13.40 2.28
CA HIS A 47 5.18 13.41 0.82
C HIS A 47 3.78 13.67 0.25
N LYS A 48 2.76 12.96 0.72
CA LYS A 48 1.36 13.15 0.28
C LYS A 48 0.90 14.59 0.52
N ARG A 49 1.18 15.15 1.70
CA ARG A 49 0.82 16.55 2.02
C ARG A 49 1.57 17.54 1.13
N LEU A 50 2.87 17.34 0.94
CA LEU A 50 3.69 18.18 0.07
C LEU A 50 3.19 18.14 -1.39
N MET A 51 2.88 16.94 -1.90
CA MET A 51 2.29 16.77 -3.23
C MET A 51 0.93 17.45 -3.33
N ALA A 52 0.08 17.39 -2.31
CA ALA A 52 -1.19 18.09 -2.29
C ALA A 52 -1.03 19.63 -2.32
N CYS A 53 0.03 20.17 -1.72
CA CYS A 53 0.33 21.61 -1.81
C CYS A 53 0.73 22.03 -3.23
N PHE A 54 1.52 21.21 -3.93
CA PHE A 54 1.94 21.53 -5.30
C PHE A 54 0.87 21.27 -6.34
N GLN A 55 0.03 20.25 -6.12
CA GLN A 55 -1.03 19.91 -7.05
C GLN A 55 -2.31 20.68 -6.78
N GLY A 56 -2.43 21.44 -5.68
CA GLY A 56 -3.70 22.04 -5.25
C GLY A 56 -4.71 20.96 -4.85
N GLN A 57 -5.81 21.32 -4.16
CA GLN A 57 -6.88 20.36 -3.85
C GLN A 57 -7.57 19.84 -5.12
N HIS A 58 -6.95 18.90 -5.83
CA HIS A 58 -7.65 18.02 -6.76
C HIS A 58 -8.20 16.86 -5.95
N GLY A 59 -9.27 17.16 -5.22
CA GLY A 59 -10.25 16.14 -4.89
C GLY A 59 -10.65 15.44 -6.19
N THR A 60 -10.58 14.11 -6.16
CA THR A 60 -11.51 13.23 -6.88
C THR A 60 -11.69 13.52 -8.37
N ASP A 61 -10.97 12.77 -9.21
CA ASP A 61 -11.47 12.05 -10.40
C ASP A 61 -12.93 12.33 -10.84
N THR A 62 -13.26 13.56 -11.24
CA THR A 62 -14.61 13.88 -11.79
C THR A 62 -14.60 14.89 -12.93
N GLU A 63 -13.51 15.61 -13.18
CA GLU A 63 -13.48 16.65 -14.23
C GLU A 63 -13.14 16.12 -15.64
N ARG A 64 -12.64 14.88 -15.78
CA ARG A 64 -12.30 14.31 -17.10
C ARG A 64 -13.46 13.62 -17.85
N ARG A 65 -14.69 13.64 -17.33
CA ARG A 65 -15.83 12.93 -17.96
C ARG A 65 -16.90 13.81 -18.61
N TYR A 66 -16.91 15.13 -18.42
CA TYR A 66 -18.02 15.96 -18.92
C TYR A 66 -17.78 16.64 -20.26
N VAL A 67 -16.55 16.71 -20.77
CA VAL A 67 -16.28 17.44 -22.03
C VAL A 67 -16.50 16.60 -23.29
N LYS A 68 -17.05 15.38 -23.19
CA LYS A 68 -17.23 14.50 -24.38
C LYS A 68 -18.68 14.19 -24.77
N ASN A 69 -19.71 14.59 -24.00
CA ASN A 69 -21.11 14.35 -24.40
C ASN A 69 -22.02 15.54 -24.02
N GLY A 70 -22.36 16.36 -25.02
CA GLY A 70 -23.33 17.45 -24.83
C GLY A 70 -23.56 18.32 -26.08
N ASN A 71 -23.63 17.71 -27.27
CA ASN A 71 -24.25 18.38 -28.41
C ASN A 71 -25.75 18.61 -28.10
N ASN A 72 -26.28 19.76 -28.55
CA ASN A 72 -27.68 20.19 -28.55
C ASN A 72 -28.19 20.85 -27.25
N LEU A 73 -28.09 22.19 -27.16
CA LEU A 73 -29.08 23.06 -26.53
C LEU A 73 -28.66 24.54 -26.66
N LEU A 74 -28.78 25.12 -27.86
CA LEU A 74 -29.04 26.56 -28.07
C LEU A 74 -29.65 26.73 -29.47
N ALA A 75 -30.88 26.24 -29.61
CA ALA A 75 -31.83 26.77 -30.58
C ALA A 75 -32.81 27.61 -29.76
N TYR A 76 -32.57 28.92 -29.69
CA TYR A 76 -33.53 30.00 -29.47
C TYR A 76 -32.82 31.32 -29.79
#